data_AF-A0A4R4F0Z3-F1
#
_entry.id   AF-A0A4R4F0Z3-F1
#
_cell.length_a   1.000
_cell.length_b   1.000
_cell.length_c   1.000
_cell.angle_alpha   90.00
_cell.angle_beta   90.00
_cell.angle_gamma   90.00
#
_symmetry.space_group_name_H-M   'P 1'
#
loop_
_entity.id
_entity.type
_entity.pdbx_description
1 polymer ?
#
loop_
_entity_poly.entity_id
_entity_poly.type
_entity_poly.pdbx_seq_one_letter_code
_entity_poly.pdbx_strand_id
1 'polypeptide(L)'
;MANTQNTNDQGRDMNRDPISGAPGSHPVGTGVGGVGGAAVGAAIGSAFGPIGTLVGGAIGTVAGAAAGHSVAERVDPTGETDHWRNEVTTRPYYDSSKDYDRDYAPAYRYGTEARNEHHGEAWERVEERLKEGWERVRGESRLAWAEARDATRDAWDRTDRTHRTYDATDRHYEQRFNQADYYKADYSFDDYRPAYRYGTYARSQSKTGQWDEATERELERGWESARGTSRLSWTDAKEAVRDAWHGVERILPGDADRDGR
;
A
#
# COMPACT_ATOMS: atom_id res chain seq x y z
N MET A 1 -49.81 22.98 -38.16
CA MET A 1 -48.79 23.68 -37.37
C MET A 1 -48.72 23.01 -36.00
N ALA A 2 -47.50 22.66 -35.57
CA ALA A 2 -46.97 22.44 -34.21
C ALA A 2 -47.90 22.77 -33.02
N ASN A 3 -47.84 22.15 -31.82
CA ASN A 3 -46.95 21.16 -31.21
C ASN A 3 -47.64 20.64 -29.92
N THR A 4 -47.23 19.44 -29.54
CA THR A 4 -47.51 18.60 -28.36
C THR A 4 -47.24 19.27 -27.01
N GLN A 5 -47.85 18.73 -25.93
CA GLN A 5 -47.28 18.35 -24.62
C GLN A 5 -48.18 18.72 -23.43
N ASN A 6 -48.28 17.95 -22.34
CA ASN A 6 -47.97 16.55 -22.04
C ASN A 6 -48.64 16.27 -20.68
N THR A 7 -49.19 15.09 -20.51
CA THR A 7 -49.81 14.60 -19.28
C THR A 7 -48.76 14.40 -18.18
N ASN A 8 -49.07 14.91 -16.98
CA ASN A 8 -48.50 14.41 -15.74
C ASN A 8 -48.96 12.96 -15.55
N ASP A 9 -48.04 12.00 -15.53
CA ASP A 9 -48.22 10.84 -14.65
C ASP A 9 -46.90 10.14 -14.31
N GLN A 10 -46.81 9.80 -13.03
CA GLN A 10 -46.10 8.68 -12.41
C GLN A 10 -44.58 8.50 -12.58
N GLY A 11 -43.98 8.21 -11.43
CA GLY A 11 -43.16 7.01 -11.33
C GLY A 11 -41.67 7.29 -11.19
N ARG A 12 -41.22 7.26 -9.94
CA ARG A 12 -39.86 6.91 -9.47
C ARG A 12 -38.93 6.32 -10.56
N ASP A 13 -38.16 7.17 -11.22
CA ASP A 13 -36.94 6.76 -11.92
C ASP A 13 -35.76 6.85 -10.95
N MET A 14 -35.55 5.75 -10.22
CA MET A 14 -34.21 5.42 -9.74
C MET A 14 -33.54 4.66 -10.88
N ASN A 15 -32.42 5.16 -11.39
CA ASN A 15 -31.59 4.45 -12.36
C ASN A 15 -31.09 3.13 -11.73
N ARG A 16 -31.89 2.07 -11.88
CA ARG A 16 -31.69 0.75 -11.30
C ARG A 16 -31.06 -0.15 -12.34
N ASP A 17 -30.10 -0.94 -11.88
CA ASP A 17 -29.50 -2.02 -12.65
C ASP A 17 -30.59 -3.05 -13.06
N PRO A 18 -30.69 -3.43 -14.35
CA PRO A 18 -31.73 -4.34 -14.84
C PRO A 18 -31.68 -5.78 -14.31
N ILE A 19 -30.60 -6.20 -13.65
CA ILE A 19 -30.40 -7.59 -13.18
C ILE A 19 -30.48 -7.68 -11.65
N SER A 20 -30.09 -6.65 -10.90
CA SER A 20 -30.01 -6.73 -9.42
C SER A 20 -30.94 -5.79 -8.64
N GLY A 21 -31.52 -4.76 -9.26
CA GLY A 21 -32.56 -3.92 -8.63
C GLY A 21 -32.15 -3.13 -7.37
N ALA A 22 -30.86 -3.08 -7.00
CA ALA A 22 -30.36 -2.29 -5.88
C ALA A 22 -30.32 -0.78 -6.21
N PRO A 23 -30.54 0.12 -5.23
CA PRO A 23 -30.40 1.56 -5.44
C PRO A 23 -28.94 1.92 -5.73
N GLY A 24 -28.69 2.73 -6.78
CA GLY A 24 -27.35 3.22 -7.11
C GLY A 24 -26.73 3.97 -5.94
N SER A 25 -25.65 3.41 -5.37
CA SER A 25 -24.89 3.99 -4.28
C SER A 25 -23.94 5.07 -4.82
N HIS A 26 -24.40 6.32 -4.77
CA HIS A 26 -23.50 7.47 -4.76
C HIS A 26 -23.24 7.88 -3.30
N PRO A 27 -22.00 7.87 -2.80
CA PRO A 27 -21.70 8.57 -1.55
C PRO A 27 -21.98 10.05 -1.76
N VAL A 28 -22.86 10.60 -0.93
CA VAL A 28 -23.32 11.99 -1.00
C VAL A 28 -22.14 12.89 -0.67
N GLY A 29 -21.64 13.60 -1.67
CA GLY A 29 -20.58 14.60 -1.50
C GLY A 29 -21.12 15.88 -0.87
N THR A 30 -20.53 16.28 0.26
CA THR A 30 -20.38 17.70 0.59
C THR A 30 -19.33 18.29 -0.35
N GLY A 31 -19.80 18.80 -1.49
CA GLY A 31 -18.98 19.50 -2.47
C GLY A 31 -19.70 20.77 -2.93
N VAL A 32 -19.53 21.84 -2.18
CA VAL A 32 -19.76 23.21 -2.68
C VAL A 32 -18.55 24.03 -2.29
N GLY A 33 -17.68 24.34 -3.25
CA GLY A 33 -16.67 25.37 -3.11
C GLY A 33 -15.38 25.13 -3.90
N GLY A 34 -15.20 25.88 -4.99
CA GLY A 34 -13.88 26.41 -5.38
C GLY A 34 -13.06 25.62 -6.40
N VAL A 35 -12.82 26.24 -7.54
CA VAL A 35 -11.88 25.82 -8.57
C VAL A 35 -10.46 25.75 -7.99
N GLY A 36 -9.87 24.55 -7.92
CA GLY A 36 -8.44 24.33 -7.64
C GLY A 36 -8.14 23.54 -6.37
N GLY A 37 -8.03 22.21 -6.49
CA GLY A 37 -7.58 21.33 -5.40
C GLY A 37 -8.12 19.90 -5.56
N ALA A 38 -7.42 19.07 -6.33
CA ALA A 38 -7.74 17.65 -6.44
C ALA A 38 -6.87 16.84 -5.48
N ALA A 39 -7.43 16.47 -4.34
CA ALA A 39 -6.96 15.35 -3.53
C ALA A 39 -8.16 14.75 -2.79
N VAL A 40 -9.11 14.19 -3.55
CA VAL A 40 -10.12 13.29 -2.97
C VAL A 40 -9.53 11.88 -3.07
N GLY A 41 -8.80 11.48 -2.02
CA GLY A 41 -8.21 10.15 -1.89
C GLY A 41 -9.28 9.10 -1.59
N ALA A 42 -9.29 8.02 -2.37
CA ALA A 42 -10.12 6.86 -2.10
C ALA A 42 -9.71 6.21 -0.77
N ALA A 43 -10.54 6.35 0.26
CA ALA A 43 -10.39 5.61 1.51
C ALA A 43 -10.95 4.19 1.34
N ILE A 44 -10.14 3.27 0.82
CA ILE A 44 -10.35 1.83 0.99
C ILE A 44 -9.12 1.32 1.75
N GLY A 45 -9.36 0.92 3.00
CA GLY A 45 -8.32 0.56 3.96
C GLY A 45 -7.52 -0.68 3.57
N SER A 46 -6.21 -0.56 3.69
CA SER A 46 -5.24 -1.63 3.52
C SER A 46 -5.13 -2.46 4.80
N ALA A 47 -5.99 -3.47 4.95
CA ALA A 47 -6.01 -4.25 6.19
C ALA A 47 -4.77 -5.16 6.39
N PHE A 48 -3.86 -5.28 5.41
CA PHE A 48 -2.85 -6.33 5.40
C PHE A 48 -1.41 -5.90 5.12
N GLY A 49 -1.10 -4.61 5.31
CA GLY A 49 0.27 -4.09 5.25
C GLY A 49 0.63 -3.47 3.90
N PRO A 50 1.92 -3.24 3.63
CA PRO A 50 2.40 -2.45 2.50
C PRO A 50 2.16 -3.11 1.13
N ILE A 51 1.57 -4.30 1.05
CA ILE A 51 1.50 -5.05 -0.21
C ILE A 51 0.24 -4.67 -0.99
N GLY A 52 0.46 -4.16 -2.21
CA GLY A 52 -0.38 -4.51 -3.34
C GLY A 52 -1.64 -3.67 -3.57
N THR A 53 -1.93 -2.67 -2.74
CA THR A 53 -2.90 -1.66 -3.14
C THR A 53 -2.25 -0.77 -4.19
N LEU A 54 -2.81 -0.77 -5.39
CA LEU A 54 -2.53 0.25 -6.40
C LEU A 54 -3.13 1.58 -5.89
N VAL A 55 -2.50 2.19 -4.88
CA VAL A 55 -2.88 3.52 -4.41
C VAL A 55 -2.48 4.50 -5.50
N GLY A 56 -3.47 5.08 -6.16
CA GLY A 56 -3.29 6.18 -7.09
C GLY A 56 -2.83 7.42 -6.30
N GLY A 57 -1.53 7.50 -6.04
CA GLY A 57 -0.89 8.71 -5.51
C GLY A 57 -1.02 9.83 -6.53
N ALA A 58 -1.94 10.76 -6.29
CA ALA A 58 -1.98 12.02 -7.01
C ALA A 58 -1.33 13.09 -6.13
N ILE A 59 0.00 13.16 -6.15
CA ILE A 59 0.73 14.34 -5.71
C ILE A 59 1.91 14.60 -6.67
N GLY A 60 1.75 15.61 -7.54
CA GLY A 60 2.87 16.30 -8.20
C GLY A 60 3.42 15.66 -9.48
N THR A 61 2.77 15.93 -10.62
CA THR A 61 3.33 15.66 -11.94
C THR A 61 4.66 16.40 -12.17
N VAL A 62 5.76 15.65 -12.34
CA VAL A 62 6.87 16.06 -13.21
C VAL A 62 7.18 14.93 -14.19
N ALA A 63 6.70 15.14 -15.42
CA ALA A 63 7.06 14.56 -16.72
C ALA A 63 7.87 13.24 -16.77
N GLY A 64 7.27 12.23 -17.42
CA GLY A 64 7.96 11.04 -17.90
C GLY A 64 7.04 10.00 -18.53
N ALA A 65 6.31 10.36 -19.59
CA ALA A 65 5.56 9.38 -20.37
C ALA A 65 6.52 8.49 -21.17
N ALA A 66 6.67 7.24 -20.73
CA ALA A 66 7.08 6.14 -21.57
C ALA A 66 6.13 4.96 -21.29
N ALA A 67 5.35 4.60 -22.31
CA ALA A 67 4.48 3.45 -22.28
C ALA A 67 5.32 2.17 -22.14
N GLY A 68 5.22 1.53 -20.97
CA GLY A 68 5.64 0.17 -20.69
C GLY A 68 4.75 -0.32 -19.55
N HIS A 69 3.94 -1.34 -19.81
CA HIS A 69 3.08 -1.96 -18.80
C HIS A 69 3.96 -2.66 -17.75
N SER A 70 4.34 -1.91 -16.73
CA SER A 70 4.66 -2.46 -15.41
C SER A 70 4.03 -1.51 -14.42
N VAL A 71 2.94 -1.93 -13.79
CA VAL A 71 2.57 -1.34 -12.51
C VAL A 71 3.74 -1.69 -11.59
N ALA A 72 4.67 -0.74 -11.41
CA ALA A 72 5.70 -0.90 -10.39
C ALA A 72 4.95 -1.15 -9.08
N GLU A 73 5.26 -2.27 -8.44
CA GLU A 73 4.60 -2.66 -7.20
C GLU A 73 5.01 -1.68 -6.10
N ARG A 74 4.03 -1.07 -5.45
CA ARG A 74 4.23 0.01 -4.48
C ARG A 74 3.97 -0.49 -3.07
N VAL A 75 4.70 0.07 -2.12
CA VAL A 75 4.38 -0.03 -0.69
C VAL A 75 3.22 0.92 -0.40
N ASP A 76 2.11 0.40 0.13
CA ASP A 76 0.93 1.22 0.45
C ASP A 76 1.26 2.28 1.52
N PRO A 77 1.23 3.59 1.18
CA PRO A 77 1.52 4.65 2.14
C PRO A 77 0.51 4.69 3.30
N THR A 78 -0.71 4.21 3.11
CA THR A 78 -1.77 4.20 4.14
C THR A 78 -1.44 3.19 5.22
N GLY A 79 -1.19 1.93 4.83
CA GLY A 79 -0.80 0.88 5.78
C GLY A 79 0.48 1.22 6.52
N GLU A 80 1.40 1.92 5.85
CA GLU A 80 2.63 2.39 6.47
C GLU A 80 2.37 3.53 7.47
N THR A 81 1.47 4.49 7.17
CA THR A 81 1.04 5.47 8.19
C THR A 81 0.33 4.82 9.39
N ASP A 82 -0.37 3.71 9.22
CA ASP A 82 -0.96 3.03 10.38
C ASP A 82 0.10 2.33 11.25
N HIS A 83 1.15 1.77 10.63
CA HIS A 83 2.31 1.25 11.35
C HIS A 83 2.97 2.34 12.22
N TRP A 84 3.22 3.51 11.62
CA TRP A 84 3.91 4.60 12.29
C TRP A 84 3.11 5.24 13.43
N ARG A 85 1.79 5.08 13.48
CA ARG A 85 0.93 5.67 14.53
C ARG A 85 1.38 5.30 15.94
N ASN A 86 1.78 4.04 16.15
CA ASN A 86 2.25 3.57 17.45
C ASN A 86 3.76 3.75 17.59
N GLU A 87 4.52 3.51 16.51
CA GLU A 87 5.98 3.51 16.52
C GLU A 87 6.58 4.90 16.69
N VAL A 88 5.94 5.94 16.14
CA VAL A 88 6.42 7.33 16.23
C VAL A 88 6.68 7.75 17.67
N THR A 89 5.86 7.28 18.62
CA THR A 89 5.98 7.66 20.03
C THR A 89 7.29 7.22 20.68
N THR A 90 7.99 6.28 20.07
CA THR A 90 9.31 5.78 20.51
C THR A 90 10.48 6.53 19.87
N ARG A 91 10.20 7.43 18.92
CA ARG A 91 11.22 8.09 18.11
C ARG A 91 11.77 9.34 18.81
N PRO A 92 13.07 9.63 18.66
CA PRO A 92 13.70 10.76 19.35
C PRO A 92 13.20 12.13 18.85
N TYR A 93 12.67 12.20 17.64
CA TYR A 93 12.11 13.41 17.05
C TYR A 93 10.61 13.61 17.39
N TYR A 94 9.99 12.70 18.13
CA TYR A 94 8.58 12.82 18.46
C TYR A 94 8.33 13.88 19.53
N ASP A 95 7.63 14.93 19.12
CA ASP A 95 7.02 15.93 19.98
C ASP A 95 5.57 15.56 20.30
N SER A 96 5.30 15.28 21.58
CA SER A 96 3.98 14.91 22.11
C SER A 96 2.95 16.04 22.11
N SER A 97 3.35 17.28 21.81
CA SER A 97 2.45 18.42 21.58
C SER A 97 1.89 18.47 20.15
N LYS A 98 2.39 17.60 19.26
CA LYS A 98 1.94 17.45 17.88
C LYS A 98 0.92 16.31 17.79
N ASP A 99 -0.02 16.47 16.87
CA ASP A 99 -1.03 15.46 16.58
C ASP A 99 -0.50 14.50 15.52
N TYR A 100 -0.69 13.19 15.70
CA TYR A 100 -0.18 12.21 14.75
C TYR A 100 -0.77 12.41 13.35
N ASP A 101 -2.10 12.43 13.26
CA ASP A 101 -2.84 12.43 12.00
C ASP A 101 -2.60 13.71 11.21
N ARG A 102 -2.64 14.86 11.89
CA ARG A 102 -2.38 16.15 11.26
C ARG A 102 -0.91 16.37 10.97
N ASP A 103 -0.03 16.14 11.94
CA ASP A 103 1.35 16.66 11.87
C ASP A 103 2.33 15.61 11.28
N TYR A 104 2.29 14.35 11.72
CA TYR A 104 3.27 13.31 11.34
C TYR A 104 2.84 12.42 10.17
N ALA A 105 1.57 12.04 10.09
CA ALA A 105 1.09 11.13 9.04
C ALA A 105 1.41 11.63 7.61
N PRO A 106 1.34 12.95 7.30
CA PRO A 106 1.76 13.45 6.00
C PRO A 106 3.26 13.24 5.70
N ALA A 107 4.13 13.30 6.71
CA ALA A 107 5.57 13.09 6.55
C ALA A 107 5.90 11.62 6.27
N TYR A 108 5.28 10.69 7.02
CA TYR A 108 5.44 9.25 6.79
C TYR A 108 4.89 8.81 5.44
N ARG A 109 3.72 9.33 5.05
CA ARG A 109 3.17 9.13 3.70
C ARG A 109 4.14 9.59 2.63
N TYR A 110 4.64 10.82 2.77
CA TYR A 110 5.53 11.43 1.79
C TYR A 110 6.86 10.67 1.63
N GLY A 111 7.44 10.18 2.73
CA GLY A 111 8.64 9.33 2.68
C GLY A 111 8.41 8.01 1.97
N THR A 112 7.26 7.38 2.20
CA THR A 112 6.86 6.11 1.57
C THR A 112 6.64 6.29 0.07
N GLU A 113 5.88 7.32 -0.32
CA GLU A 113 5.64 7.68 -1.71
C GLU A 113 6.94 8.00 -2.45
N ALA A 114 7.79 8.83 -1.85
CA ALA A 114 9.09 9.16 -2.40
C ALA A 114 9.93 7.91 -2.67
N ARG A 115 9.96 6.94 -1.74
CA ARG A 115 10.73 5.72 -1.92
C ARG A 115 10.17 4.83 -3.03
N ASN A 116 8.84 4.78 -3.17
CA ASN A 116 8.15 4.10 -4.27
C ASN A 116 8.38 4.76 -5.64
N GLU A 117 8.64 6.06 -5.69
CA GLU A 117 8.91 6.73 -6.96
C GLU A 117 10.39 6.62 -7.37
N HIS A 118 11.28 6.68 -6.38
CA HIS A 118 12.72 6.77 -6.59
C HIS A 118 13.44 5.45 -6.26
N HIS A 119 12.92 4.32 -6.75
CA HIS A 119 13.50 2.99 -6.54
C HIS A 119 15.02 2.94 -6.83
N GLY A 120 15.79 2.36 -5.92
CA GLY A 120 17.26 2.29 -6.02
C GLY A 120 18.06 3.60 -5.87
N GLU A 121 17.43 4.77 -5.75
CA GLU A 121 18.15 6.02 -5.43
C GLU A 121 18.52 6.10 -3.93
N ALA A 122 19.60 6.82 -3.63
CA ALA A 122 20.03 7.10 -2.26
C ALA A 122 19.25 8.30 -1.70
N TRP A 123 18.95 8.26 -0.39
CA TRP A 123 18.22 9.32 0.32
C TRP A 123 18.81 10.70 0.05
N GLU A 124 20.14 10.84 0.09
CA GLU A 124 20.84 12.12 -0.07
C GLU A 124 20.57 12.79 -1.43
N ARG A 125 20.28 12.00 -2.48
CA ARG A 125 19.93 12.54 -3.81
C ARG A 125 18.49 13.02 -3.89
N VAL A 126 17.62 12.46 -3.07
CA VAL A 126 16.18 12.69 -3.11
C VAL A 126 15.76 13.74 -2.07
N GLU A 127 16.50 13.85 -0.96
CA GLU A 127 16.22 14.74 0.18
C GLU A 127 15.96 16.19 -0.25
N GLU A 128 16.79 16.77 -1.10
CA GLU A 128 16.62 18.17 -1.54
C GLU A 128 15.32 18.37 -2.33
N ARG A 129 14.93 17.41 -3.18
CA ARG A 129 13.64 17.46 -3.90
C ARG A 129 12.47 17.33 -2.93
N LEU A 130 12.62 16.47 -1.92
CA LEU A 130 11.58 16.27 -0.91
C LEU A 130 11.36 17.53 -0.09
N LYS A 131 12.45 18.18 0.34
CA LYS A 131 12.44 19.46 1.02
C LYS A 131 11.72 20.55 0.23
N GLU A 132 12.03 20.69 -1.05
CA GLU A 132 11.35 21.65 -1.94
C GLU A 132 9.86 21.32 -2.13
N GLY A 133 9.51 20.04 -2.13
CA GLY A 133 8.13 19.58 -2.27
C GLY A 133 7.30 19.66 -0.99
N TRP A 134 7.91 19.64 0.19
CA TRP A 134 7.22 19.47 1.48
C TRP A 134 6.09 20.48 1.70
N GLU A 135 6.32 21.77 1.43
CA GLU A 135 5.31 22.83 1.62
C GLU A 135 4.06 22.62 0.75
N ARG A 136 4.19 21.91 -0.39
CA ARG A 136 3.06 21.61 -1.27
C ARG A 136 2.25 20.40 -0.82
N VAL A 137 2.86 19.48 -0.09
CA VAL A 137 2.27 18.16 0.23
C VAL A 137 1.88 18.02 1.71
N ARG A 138 2.42 18.86 2.59
CA ARG A 138 2.22 18.81 4.04
C ARG A 138 0.77 19.06 4.49
N GLY A 139 -0.06 19.66 3.64
CA GLY A 139 -1.46 19.97 3.95
C GLY A 139 -1.58 20.82 5.22
N GLU A 140 -2.35 20.33 6.20
CA GLU A 140 -2.55 20.98 7.50
C GLU A 140 -1.44 20.71 8.52
N SER A 141 -0.42 19.91 8.18
CA SER A 141 0.68 19.60 9.09
C SER A 141 1.40 20.87 9.51
N ARG A 142 1.65 21.01 10.82
CA ARG A 142 2.42 22.12 11.38
C ARG A 142 3.93 21.89 11.35
N LEU A 143 4.41 20.73 10.92
CA LEU A 143 5.84 20.42 10.88
C LEU A 143 6.54 21.18 9.74
N ALA A 144 7.51 22.04 10.05
CA ALA A 144 8.45 22.52 9.05
C ALA A 144 9.29 21.35 8.51
N TRP A 145 9.92 21.50 7.33
CA TRP A 145 10.76 20.43 6.77
C TRP A 145 11.78 19.88 7.78
N ALA A 146 12.44 20.75 8.56
CA ALA A 146 13.42 20.32 9.55
C ALA A 146 12.83 19.37 10.62
N GLU A 147 11.55 19.53 10.98
CA GLU A 147 10.84 18.64 11.91
C GLU A 147 10.31 17.38 11.18
N ALA A 148 9.83 17.52 9.93
CA ALA A 148 9.27 16.43 9.15
C ALA A 148 10.32 15.50 8.53
N ARG A 149 11.56 15.97 8.38
CA ARG A 149 12.66 15.28 7.69
C ARG A 149 12.90 13.88 8.25
N ASP A 150 13.00 13.75 9.57
CA ASP A 150 13.36 12.48 10.18
C ASP A 150 12.21 11.47 10.12
N ALA A 151 10.95 11.91 10.25
CA ALA A 151 9.78 11.06 10.00
C ALA A 151 9.70 10.61 8.53
N THR A 152 9.96 11.53 7.60
CA THR A 152 10.02 11.25 6.15
C THR A 152 11.12 10.23 5.84
N ARG A 153 12.30 10.40 6.45
CA ARG A 153 13.43 9.49 6.31
C ARG A 153 13.14 8.11 6.90
N ASP A 154 12.52 8.05 8.08
CA ASP A 154 12.16 6.78 8.72
C ASP A 154 11.20 5.96 7.83
N ALA A 155 10.17 6.60 7.27
CA ALA A 155 9.29 5.97 6.28
C ALA A 155 10.05 5.53 5.03
N TRP A 156 10.93 6.38 4.49
CA TRP A 156 11.76 6.03 3.33
C TRP A 156 12.61 4.79 3.60
N ASP A 157 13.37 4.77 4.71
CA ASP A 157 14.30 3.70 5.07
C ASP A 157 13.56 2.38 5.35
N ARG A 158 12.38 2.46 5.98
CA ARG A 158 11.53 1.28 6.20
C ARG A 158 10.93 0.75 4.90
N THR A 159 10.48 1.64 4.02
CA THR A 159 9.97 1.27 2.69
C THR A 159 11.09 0.64 1.85
N ASP A 160 12.30 1.19 1.93
CA ASP A 160 13.50 0.67 1.27
C ASP A 160 13.88 -0.73 1.76
N ARG A 161 13.84 -0.95 3.08
CA ARG A 161 14.04 -2.29 3.66
C ARG A 161 13.00 -3.29 3.15
N THR A 162 11.74 -2.88 3.08
CA THR A 162 10.64 -3.71 2.55
C THR A 162 10.89 -4.11 1.09
N HIS A 163 11.27 -3.15 0.23
CA HIS A 163 11.64 -3.42 -1.17
C HIS A 163 12.79 -4.41 -1.28
N ARG A 164 13.87 -4.23 -0.51
CA ARG A 164 15.00 -5.18 -0.51
C ARG A 164 14.60 -6.58 -0.09
N THR A 165 13.76 -6.69 0.93
CA THR A 165 13.27 -7.99 1.42
C THR A 165 12.45 -8.70 0.35
N TYR A 166 11.55 -7.99 -0.32
CA TYR A 166 10.75 -8.57 -1.40
C TYR A 166 11.59 -8.91 -2.63
N ASP A 167 12.53 -8.06 -3.04
CA ASP A 167 13.46 -8.38 -4.12
C ASP A 167 14.24 -9.68 -3.85
N ALA A 168 14.69 -9.87 -2.60
CA ALA A 168 15.42 -11.08 -2.21
C ALA A 168 14.51 -12.32 -2.22
N THR A 169 13.32 -12.22 -1.60
CA THR A 169 12.29 -13.27 -1.59
C THR A 169 11.84 -13.63 -3.00
N ASP A 170 11.62 -12.65 -3.86
CA ASP A 170 11.14 -12.89 -5.22
C ASP A 170 12.19 -13.59 -6.05
N ARG A 171 13.44 -13.09 -6.07
CA ARG A 171 14.55 -13.77 -6.75
C ARG A 171 14.76 -15.18 -6.23
N HIS A 172 14.55 -15.38 -4.93
CA HIS A 172 14.55 -16.70 -4.33
C HIS A 172 13.42 -17.53 -5.00
N TYR A 173 12.15 -17.21 -4.77
CA TYR A 173 11.05 -18.07 -5.17
C TYR A 173 10.84 -18.20 -6.69
N GLU A 174 11.12 -17.18 -7.48
CA GLU A 174 11.00 -17.21 -8.94
C GLU A 174 11.78 -18.37 -9.56
N GLN A 175 12.94 -18.72 -8.99
CA GLN A 175 13.81 -19.78 -9.50
C GLN A 175 13.32 -21.19 -9.16
N ARG A 176 12.42 -21.35 -8.18
CA ARG A 176 12.05 -22.67 -7.65
C ARG A 176 10.57 -22.92 -7.43
N PHE A 177 9.70 -21.92 -7.59
CA PHE A 177 8.27 -22.07 -7.26
C PHE A 177 7.65 -23.26 -8.01
N ASN A 178 8.11 -23.53 -9.23
CA ASN A 178 7.68 -24.64 -10.08
C ASN A 178 8.19 -26.03 -9.65
N GLN A 179 9.10 -26.09 -8.66
CA GLN A 179 9.61 -27.32 -8.05
C GLN A 179 8.89 -27.66 -6.74
N ALA A 180 8.08 -26.74 -6.20
CA ALA A 180 7.38 -26.95 -4.95
C ALA A 180 6.20 -27.91 -5.13
N ASP A 181 5.91 -28.71 -4.11
CA ASP A 181 4.81 -29.69 -4.14
C ASP A 181 3.42 -29.05 -4.33
N TYR A 182 3.28 -27.78 -3.98
CA TYR A 182 2.05 -27.00 -4.13
C TYR A 182 1.94 -26.26 -5.48
N TYR A 183 2.91 -26.43 -6.37
CA TYR A 183 2.89 -25.82 -7.68
C TYR A 183 1.76 -26.38 -8.55
N LYS A 184 1.06 -25.48 -9.25
CA LYS A 184 0.10 -25.83 -10.29
C LYS A 184 0.51 -25.19 -11.61
N ALA A 185 0.52 -26.00 -12.66
CA ALA A 185 1.01 -25.62 -13.98
C ALA A 185 0.24 -24.47 -14.66
N ASP A 186 -1.00 -24.21 -14.24
CA ASP A 186 -1.84 -23.14 -14.79
C ASP A 186 -1.49 -21.74 -14.26
N TYR A 187 -0.62 -21.66 -13.25
CA TYR A 187 -0.22 -20.44 -12.58
C TYR A 187 1.24 -20.08 -12.86
N SER A 188 1.45 -18.82 -13.16
CA SER A 188 2.76 -18.22 -13.37
C SER A 188 3.38 -17.79 -12.04
N PHE A 189 4.65 -17.40 -12.05
CA PHE A 189 5.26 -16.80 -10.86
C PHE A 189 4.53 -15.52 -10.43
N ASP A 190 4.00 -14.73 -11.36
CA ASP A 190 3.21 -13.53 -11.03
C ASP A 190 1.93 -13.84 -10.23
N ASP A 191 1.39 -15.06 -10.36
CA ASP A 191 0.27 -15.51 -9.55
C ASP A 191 0.73 -15.90 -8.12
N TYR A 192 1.91 -16.50 -7.98
CA TYR A 192 2.48 -16.92 -6.69
C TYR A 192 3.20 -15.81 -5.92
N ARG A 193 3.74 -14.80 -6.62
CA ARG A 193 4.53 -13.70 -6.03
C ARG A 193 3.79 -13.00 -4.88
N PRO A 194 2.50 -12.64 -4.99
CA PRO A 194 1.77 -12.04 -3.87
C PRO A 194 1.67 -12.96 -2.65
N ALA A 195 1.57 -14.28 -2.83
CA ALA A 195 1.52 -15.24 -1.73
C ALA A 195 2.85 -15.29 -0.95
N TYR A 196 3.98 -15.34 -1.66
CA TYR A 196 5.30 -15.34 -1.03
C TYR A 196 5.58 -14.04 -0.28
N ARG A 197 5.23 -12.89 -0.87
CA ARG A 197 5.38 -11.59 -0.19
C ARG A 197 4.46 -11.47 1.01
N TYR A 198 3.23 -11.98 0.91
CA TYR A 198 2.27 -11.96 2.01
C TYR A 198 2.76 -12.79 3.21
N GLY A 199 3.28 -13.99 2.97
CA GLY A 199 3.90 -14.82 4.01
C GLY A 199 5.13 -14.17 4.65
N THR A 200 5.99 -13.58 3.81
CA THR A 200 7.18 -12.82 4.25
C THR A 200 6.80 -11.65 5.16
N TYR A 201 5.80 -10.86 4.74
CA TYR A 201 5.31 -9.73 5.52
C TYR A 201 4.69 -10.19 6.84
N ALA A 202 3.81 -11.18 6.79
CA ALA A 202 3.13 -11.70 7.97
C ALA A 202 4.14 -12.22 9.01
N ARG A 203 5.20 -12.90 8.58
CA ARG A 203 6.28 -13.33 9.47
C ARG A 203 6.99 -12.17 10.16
N SER A 204 7.23 -11.06 9.43
CA SER A 204 7.87 -9.85 9.98
C SER A 204 7.03 -9.14 11.04
N GLN A 205 5.70 -9.26 10.97
CA GLN A 205 4.79 -8.68 11.95
C GLN A 205 4.52 -9.63 13.14
N SER A 206 4.84 -10.91 12.99
CA SER A 206 4.56 -11.92 14.01
C SER A 206 5.53 -11.86 15.17
N LYS A 207 4.98 -11.59 16.36
CA LYS A 207 5.73 -11.62 17.63
C LYS A 207 6.13 -13.03 18.07
N THR A 208 5.31 -14.03 17.74
CA THR A 208 5.52 -15.42 18.19
C THR A 208 6.31 -16.23 17.18
N GLY A 209 6.24 -15.87 15.89
CA GLY A 209 6.78 -16.65 14.78
C GLY A 209 6.12 -18.00 14.55
N GLN A 210 5.06 -18.32 15.29
CA GLN A 210 4.34 -19.57 15.18
C GLN A 210 3.31 -19.49 14.06
N TRP A 211 3.24 -20.57 13.26
CA TRP A 211 2.14 -20.80 12.33
C TRP A 211 1.12 -21.70 13.02
N ASP A 212 0.09 -21.11 13.62
CA ASP A 212 -1.03 -21.82 14.23
C ASP A 212 -2.34 -21.60 13.44
N GLU A 213 -3.41 -22.29 13.85
CA GLU A 213 -4.71 -22.19 13.18
C GLU A 213 -5.32 -20.77 13.27
N ALA A 214 -4.97 -20.00 14.31
CA ALA A 214 -5.44 -18.63 14.44
C ALA A 214 -4.76 -17.71 13.42
N THR A 215 -3.43 -17.81 13.30
CA THR A 215 -2.60 -17.12 12.31
C THR A 215 -3.06 -17.45 10.91
N GLU A 216 -3.25 -18.74 10.61
CA GLU A 216 -3.69 -19.18 9.30
C GLU A 216 -5.06 -18.58 8.93
N ARG A 217 -6.03 -18.62 9.85
CA ARG A 217 -7.36 -18.02 9.63
C ARG A 217 -7.30 -16.50 9.46
N GLU A 218 -6.37 -15.83 10.11
CA GLU A 218 -6.15 -14.40 9.93
C GLU A 218 -5.60 -14.09 8.54
N LEU A 219 -4.61 -14.85 8.09
CA LEU A 219 -4.03 -14.72 6.76
C LEU A 219 -5.05 -15.06 5.66
N GLU A 220 -5.88 -16.06 5.88
CA GLU A 220 -6.99 -16.40 4.97
C GLU A 220 -7.94 -15.21 4.78
N ARG A 221 -8.39 -14.59 5.89
CA ARG A 221 -9.29 -13.43 5.83
C ARG A 221 -8.66 -12.25 5.09
N GLY A 222 -7.33 -12.13 5.11
CA GLY A 222 -6.63 -11.04 4.46
C GLY A 222 -6.19 -11.27 3.04
N TRP A 223 -6.19 -12.52 2.59
CA TRP A 223 -5.71 -12.87 1.28
C TRP A 223 -6.41 -12.11 0.16
N GLU A 224 -7.74 -11.92 0.24
CA GLU A 224 -8.48 -11.20 -0.80
C GLU A 224 -8.08 -9.73 -0.96
N SER A 225 -7.60 -9.09 0.12
CA SER A 225 -7.05 -7.73 0.04
C SER A 225 -5.59 -7.74 -0.42
N ALA A 226 -4.80 -8.74 0.00
CA ALA A 226 -3.37 -8.82 -0.26
C ALA A 226 -3.02 -9.35 -1.66
N ARG A 227 -3.89 -10.19 -2.26
CA ARG A 227 -3.60 -10.93 -3.50
C ARG A 227 -3.46 -10.03 -4.74
N GLY A 228 -3.96 -8.80 -4.70
CA GLY A 228 -3.92 -7.87 -5.83
C GLY A 228 -4.48 -8.51 -7.10
N THR A 229 -3.66 -8.62 -8.14
CA THR A 229 -4.02 -9.25 -9.43
C THR A 229 -3.79 -10.77 -9.49
N SER A 230 -3.32 -11.41 -8.42
CA SER A 230 -3.10 -12.86 -8.39
C SER A 230 -4.40 -13.62 -8.62
N ARG A 231 -4.33 -14.67 -9.43
CA ARG A 231 -5.46 -15.58 -9.69
C ARG A 231 -5.63 -16.66 -8.62
N LEU A 232 -4.66 -16.83 -7.71
CA LEU A 232 -4.70 -17.88 -6.67
C LEU A 232 -5.81 -17.61 -5.64
N SER A 233 -6.67 -18.59 -5.40
CA SER A 233 -7.50 -18.63 -4.19
C SER A 233 -6.64 -18.83 -2.95
N TRP A 234 -7.19 -18.57 -1.76
CA TRP A 234 -6.47 -18.88 -0.51
C TRP A 234 -6.01 -20.35 -0.45
N THR A 235 -6.87 -21.28 -0.86
CA THR A 235 -6.55 -22.72 -0.89
C THR A 235 -5.28 -23.02 -1.72
N ASP A 236 -5.06 -22.27 -2.80
CA ASP A 236 -3.92 -22.46 -3.68
C ASP A 236 -2.69 -21.64 -3.26
N ALA A 237 -2.90 -20.50 -2.59
CA ALA A 237 -1.85 -19.60 -2.11
C ALA A 237 -1.25 -20.03 -0.76
N LYS A 238 -2.04 -20.66 0.11
CA LYS A 238 -1.69 -20.92 1.52
C LYS A 238 -0.32 -21.57 1.70
N GLU A 239 0.01 -22.59 0.92
CA GLU A 239 1.30 -23.28 1.07
C GLU A 239 2.48 -22.41 0.61
N ALA A 240 2.29 -21.55 -0.39
CA ALA A 240 3.31 -20.55 -0.77
C ALA A 240 3.46 -19.46 0.30
N VAL A 241 2.37 -19.00 0.91
CA VAL A 241 2.39 -18.08 2.07
C VAL A 241 3.16 -18.71 3.23
N ARG A 242 2.87 -19.98 3.54
CA ARG A 242 3.52 -20.72 4.62
C ARG A 242 4.99 -21.00 4.36
N ASP A 243 5.35 -21.35 3.12
CA ASP A 243 6.74 -21.54 2.71
C ASP A 243 7.53 -20.25 2.94
N ALA A 244 7.04 -19.11 2.47
CA ALA A 244 7.68 -17.81 2.70
C ALA A 244 7.76 -17.43 4.18
N TRP A 245 6.72 -17.70 4.97
CA TRP A 245 6.72 -17.45 6.41
C TRP A 245 7.89 -18.16 7.12
N HIS A 246 8.12 -19.42 6.79
CA HIS A 246 9.22 -20.20 7.36
C HIS A 246 10.57 -19.96 6.65
N GLY A 247 10.53 -19.51 5.40
CA GLY A 247 11.69 -19.37 4.54
C GLY A 247 12.45 -18.06 4.69
N VAL A 248 11.76 -16.95 5.00
CA VAL A 248 12.32 -15.59 4.93
C VAL A 248 13.66 -15.41 5.67
N GLU A 249 13.80 -15.96 6.87
CA GLU A 249 15.03 -15.85 7.68
C GLU A 249 16.24 -16.55 7.03
N ARG A 250 16.01 -17.55 6.18
CA ARG A 250 17.08 -18.20 5.41
C ARG A 250 17.42 -17.45 4.12
N ILE A 251 16.49 -16.65 3.62
CA ILE A 251 16.62 -15.91 2.35
C ILE A 251 17.39 -14.61 2.59
N LEU A 252 17.10 -13.95 3.71
CA LEU A 252 17.76 -12.70 4.09
C LEU A 252 19.10 -13.02 4.77
N PRO A 253 20.25 -12.64 4.21
CA PRO A 253 21.51 -12.71 4.93
C PRO A 253 21.44 -11.81 6.19
N GLY A 254 22.07 -12.25 7.28
CA GLY A 254 22.04 -11.57 8.59
C GLY A 254 22.69 -10.17 8.65
N ASP A 255 22.90 -9.51 7.50
CA ASP A 255 23.28 -8.11 7.36
C ASP A 255 22.11 -7.21 6.89
N ALA A 256 20.93 -7.80 6.65
CA ALA A 256 19.73 -7.09 6.21
C ALA A 256 19.00 -6.28 7.31
N ASP A 257 19.26 -6.55 8.60
CA ASP A 257 18.65 -5.86 9.73
C ASP A 257 19.49 -4.70 10.28
N ARG A 258 20.83 -4.69 10.13
CA ARG A 258 21.73 -3.63 10.65
C ARG A 258 21.26 -3.10 12.02
N ASP A 259 20.95 -4.00 12.95
CA ASP A 259 20.77 -3.66 14.35
C ASP A 259 22.17 -3.51 15.00
N GLY A 260 22.81 -2.39 14.69
CA GLY A 260 23.92 -1.94 15.51
C GLY A 260 23.41 -1.67 16.93
N ARG A 261 23.51 -2.68 17.80
CA ARG A 261 23.47 -2.65 19.28
C ARG A 261 22.54 -1.66 19.98
#